data_AF-A5UP83-F1
#
_entry.id   AF-A5UP83-F1
#
_cell.length_a   1.000
_cell.length_b   1.000
_cell.length_c   1.000
_cell.angle_alpha   90.00
_cell.angle_beta   90.00
_cell.angle_gamma   90.00
#
_symmetry.space_group_name_H-M   'P 1'
#
loop_
_entity.id
_entity.type
_entity.pdbx_description
1 polymer ?
#
loop_
_entity_poly.entity_id
_entity_poly.type
_entity_poly.pdbx_seq_one_letter_code
_entity_poly.pdbx_strand_id
1 'polypeptide(L)' 'MVNCPNCGVLVEKDSKFCQECGTKIDNSDSNTQTDVSSDYEKK' A
#
# COMPACT_ATOMS: atom_id res chain seq x y z
N MET A 1 4.82 13.40 6.25
CA MET A 1 4.54 12.93 4.88
C MET A 1 5.72 12.10 4.44
N VAL A 2 5.47 10.99 3.75
CA VAL A 2 6.48 10.05 3.24
C VAL A 2 6.20 9.81 1.76
N ASN A 3 7.25 9.66 0.95
CA ASN A 3 7.05 9.34 -0.46
C ASN A 3 6.78 7.84 -0.61
N CYS A 4 5.76 7.50 -1.39
CA CYS A 4 5.46 6.12 -1.73
C CYS A 4 6.64 5.50 -2.49
N PRO A 5 7.20 4.37 -2.06
CA PRO A 5 8.34 3.75 -2.74
C PRO A 5 7.96 3.13 -4.09
N ASN A 6 6.67 2.96 -4.37
CA ASN A 6 6.18 2.36 -5.62
C ASN A 6 5.88 3.41 -6.71
N CYS A 7 5.17 4.50 -6.37
CA CYS A 7 4.75 5.51 -7.35
C CYS A 7 5.35 6.91 -7.12
N GLY A 8 6.01 7.15 -5.99
CA GLY A 8 6.66 8.44 -5.66
C GLY A 8 5.75 9.51 -5.07
N VAL A 9 4.42 9.30 -5.01
CA VAL A 9 3.48 10.29 -4.46
C VAL A 9 3.72 10.53 -2.97
N LEU A 10 3.40 11.73 -2.50
CA LEU A 10 3.39 12.05 -1.07
C LEU A 10 2.19 11.39 -0.39
N VAL A 11 2.48 10.57 0.61
CA VAL A 11 1.50 9.88 1.45
C VAL A 11 1.66 10.34 2.90
N GLU A 12 0.59 10.28 3.67
CA GLU A 12 0.65 10.56 5.10
C GLU A 12 1.47 9.48 5.83
N LYS A 13 2.27 9.90 6.82
CA LYS A 13 3.15 8.99 7.58
C LYS A 13 2.37 7.96 8.42
N ASP A 14 1.11 8.28 8.73
CA ASP A 14 0.18 7.42 9.48
C ASP A 14 -0.66 6.54 8.55
N SER A 15 -0.54 6.72 7.23
CA SER A 15 -1.25 5.89 6.26
C SER A 15 -0.59 4.54 6.13
N LYS A 16 -1.39 3.47 6.19
CA LYS A 16 -0.94 2.09 6.00
C LYS A 16 -0.81 1.70 4.53
N PHE A 17 -1.42 2.47 3.63
CA PHE A 17 -1.44 2.21 2.19
C PHE A 17 -1.38 3.51 1.39
N CYS A 18 -0.84 3.45 0.18
CA CYS A 18 -0.85 4.53 -0.77
C CYS A 18 -2.25 4.65 -1.39
N GLN A 19 -2.88 5.81 -1.23
CA GLN A 19 -4.19 6.09 -1.80
C GLN A 19 -4.21 6.12 -3.34
N GLU A 20 -3.05 6.31 -3.97
CA GLU A 20 -2.95 6.38 -5.44
C GLU A 20 -2.77 5.01 -6.08
N CYS A 21 -1.82 4.21 -5.58
CA CYS A 21 -1.45 2.93 -6.22
C CYS A 21 -1.77 1.70 -5.37
N GLY A 22 -2.27 1.87 -4.14
CA GLY A 22 -2.60 0.76 -3.24
C GLY A 22 -1.38 0.08 -2.60
N THR A 23 -0.15 0.54 -2.87
CA THR A 23 1.06 0.00 -2.22
C THR A 23 0.99 0.17 -0.71
N LYS A 24 1.29 -0.89 0.03
CA LYS A 24 1.36 -0.85 1.48
C LYS A 24 2.52 0.03 1.93
N ILE A 25 2.22 0.98 2.80
CA ILE A 25 3.19 1.85 3.48
C ILE A 25 3.26 1.32 4.91
N ASP A 26 4.02 0.23 5.09
CA ASP A 26 4.28 -0.32 6.43
C ASP A 26 5.37 0.49 7.11
N ASN A 27 5.12 0.90 8.36
CA ASN A 27 6.11 1.54 9.21
C ASN A 27 6.70 0.60 10.28
N SER A 28 6.47 -0.71 10.15
CA SER A 28 6.99 -1.73 11.07
C SER A 28 7.14 -3.08 10.34
N ASP A 29 8.37 -3.46 10.02
CA ASP A 29 8.70 -4.75 9.41
C ASP A 29 8.27 -5.94 10.28
N SER A 30 7.45 -6.85 9.71
CA SER A 30 7.82 -8.26 9.47
C SER A 30 6.57 -9.14 9.27
N ASN A 31 6.67 -9.99 8.25
CA ASN A 31 5.88 -11.21 7.99
C ASN A 31 4.66 -11.09 7.04
N THR A 32 4.97 -11.43 5.78
CA THR A 32 4.20 -12.22 4.80
C THR A 32 2.70 -11.93 4.65
N GLN A 33 2.35 -11.21 3.58
CA GLN A 33 1.12 -11.51 2.86
C GLN A 33 1.31 -11.22 1.37
N THR A 34 1.90 -12.20 0.68
CA THR A 34 1.37 -12.63 -0.62
C THR A 34 -0.14 -12.73 -0.47
N ASP A 35 -0.88 -12.06 -1.34
CA ASP A 35 -2.06 -12.59 -2.02
C ASP A 35 -2.68 -11.39 -2.73
N VAL A 36 -2.31 -11.26 -4.01
CA VAL A 36 -3.15 -10.60 -5.00
C VAL A 36 -4.41 -11.45 -5.11
N SER A 37 -5.30 -11.33 -4.13
CA SER A 37 -6.70 -11.59 -4.32
C SER A 37 -7.31 -10.27 -4.77
N SER A 38 -6.93 -9.84 -5.97
CA SER A 38 -7.87 -9.12 -6.81
C SER A 38 -8.97 -10.11 -7.18
N ASP A 39 -9.86 -10.35 -6.22
CA ASP A 39 -11.26 -10.67 -6.49
C ASP A 39 -11.84 -9.43 -7.16
N TYR A 40 -11.45 -9.24 -8.42
CA TYR A 40 -12.22 -8.47 -9.37
C TYR A 40 -13.43 -9.35 -9.74
N GLU A 41 -14.31 -9.58 -8.77
CA GLU A 41 -15.63 -10.18 -8.99
C GLU A 41 -16.67 -9.48 -8.11
N LYS A 42 -17.20 -8.34 -8.61
CA LYS A 42 -18.65 -8.13 -8.62
C LYS A 42 -19.07 -6.90 -9.43
N LYS A 43 -19.33 -7.14 -10.72
CA LYS A 43 -20.66 -7.14 -11.36
C LYS A 43 -20.65 -6.53 -12.75
#